data_AF-A0A812MN50-F1
#
_entry.id   AF-A0A812MN50-F1
#
_cell.length_a   1.000
_cell.length_b   1.000
_cell.length_c   1.000
_cell.angle_alpha   90.00
_cell.angle_beta   90.00
_cell.angle_gamma   90.00
#
_symmetry.space_group_name_H-M   'P 1'
#
loop_
_entity.id
_entity.type
_entity.pdbx_description
1 polymer ?
#
loop_
_entity_poly.entity_id
_entity_poly.type
_entity_poly.pdbx_seq_one_letter_code
_entity_poly.pdbx_strand_id
1 'polypeptide(L)'
;MRTSMLGRKLHWILRCTAASMQTSRSQVSSAAAPTGAGAECWFGRKHFGRPLSQVAEEDPSYCRWLLRKAKAADAPSSLQENAAWLRSHAPDIGAKRHAETAKQGTCVPAENGGQPGRMQYGRDLSDLAQEDPVYCQWMLREAKEPHASPKLRENANWLLENAPHLQEQGLLVTGGKHRGKKMSELLAEDSSYCHWILREAQEPSATRGMKDMAEWLTENAPHLQEDGVLAAGGRHKGRLLSDLVVDDPTYCQWILRTAQEEQSSGGHLRAQAAWLQKNAPHLKEVPVVSLRSAHKGVPVPQVVAEDPRWCSFVLRQEEARSRGFAIAAEWLREKAPELLEAQDDAEIAQIGQKFFKQYGQHFVVRSGKHRMKTFAVVVKDDPKFVEWALQQSTSDAGCNKNIQFFAAFVSQQSSQETADSFKREAVTFHKKVRHVRARKTAESSAA
;
A
#
# COMPACT_ATOMS: atom_id res chain seq x y z
N MET A 1 43.27 29.61 -24.95
CA MET A 1 43.31 30.87 -24.16
C MET A 1 42.13 31.74 -24.57
N ARG A 2 41.24 32.07 -23.61
CA ARG A 2 40.35 33.25 -23.50
C ARG A 2 39.39 33.56 -24.69
N THR A 3 38.09 33.84 -24.56
CA THR A 3 37.22 34.24 -23.43
C THR A 3 35.76 34.16 -23.92
N SER A 4 34.88 33.49 -23.18
CA SER A 4 33.74 34.07 -22.44
C SER A 4 32.71 34.89 -23.26
N MET A 5 31.54 34.28 -23.52
CA MET A 5 30.26 35.00 -23.56
C MET A 5 29.26 34.28 -22.64
N LEU A 6 29.16 34.78 -21.41
CA LEU A 6 28.09 34.49 -20.46
C LEU A 6 27.56 35.84 -19.97
N GLY A 7 26.24 36.00 -20.00
CA GLY A 7 25.57 36.95 -19.11
C GLY A 7 24.49 37.83 -19.74
N ARG A 8 23.22 37.44 -19.55
CA ARG A 8 22.10 38.29 -19.06
C ARG A 8 21.16 37.35 -18.28
N LYS A 9 21.09 37.41 -16.94
CA LYS A 9 20.18 38.23 -16.09
C LYS A 9 18.70 37.99 -16.42
N LEU A 10 17.74 37.79 -15.50
CA LEU A 10 17.65 37.84 -14.03
C LEU A 10 16.24 37.34 -13.62
N HIS A 11 16.15 36.72 -12.44
CA HIS A 11 15.05 36.78 -11.44
C HIS A 11 13.57 36.64 -11.85
N TRP A 12 12.94 35.56 -11.35
CA TRP A 12 11.52 35.57 -10.92
C TRP A 12 11.44 35.17 -9.44
N ILE A 13 10.64 35.94 -8.70
CA ILE A 13 10.56 36.04 -7.24
C ILE A 13 9.61 34.98 -6.66
N LEU A 14 10.06 34.25 -5.64
CA LEU A 14 9.21 33.53 -4.68
C LEU A 14 8.50 34.53 -3.76
N ARG A 15 7.17 34.48 -3.69
CA ARG A 15 6.37 34.99 -2.57
C ARG A 15 5.15 34.07 -2.37
N CYS A 16 5.18 33.25 -1.32
CA CYS A 16 3.98 32.80 -0.63
C CYS A 16 4.18 33.00 0.87
N THR A 17 3.28 33.78 1.42
CA THR A 17 3.21 34.34 2.78
C THR A 17 2.98 33.27 3.85
N ALA A 18 3.82 33.29 4.88
CA ALA A 18 3.57 32.65 6.16
C ALA A 18 2.60 33.51 6.97
N ALA A 19 1.40 32.99 7.27
CA ALA A 19 0.49 33.61 8.22
C ALA A 19 0.84 33.13 9.64
N SER A 20 1.25 34.10 10.45
CA SER A 20 1.55 33.97 11.88
C SER A 20 0.25 33.80 12.68
N MET A 21 0.06 32.63 13.31
CA MET A 21 -0.92 32.47 14.38
C MET A 21 -0.24 32.78 15.71
N GLN A 22 -0.39 34.03 16.17
CA GLN A 22 -0.18 34.39 17.56
C GLN A 22 -1.42 33.97 18.36
N THR A 23 -1.36 32.80 19.00
CA THR A 23 -2.28 32.46 20.08
C THR A 23 -1.93 33.26 21.32
N SER A 24 -2.81 34.21 21.65
CA SER A 24 -2.85 34.96 22.90
C SER A 24 -2.87 34.01 24.09
N ARG A 25 -1.79 34.01 24.88
CA ARG A 25 -1.68 33.28 26.14
C ARG A 25 -2.29 34.17 27.22
N SER A 26 -3.59 34.05 27.46
CA SER A 26 -4.26 34.72 28.57
C SER A 26 -3.67 34.21 29.89
N GLN A 27 -3.08 35.13 30.66
CA GLN A 27 -2.81 34.94 32.08
C GLN A 27 -4.14 34.75 32.80
N VAL A 28 -4.37 33.56 33.36
CA VAL A 28 -5.45 33.33 34.30
C VAL A 28 -4.92 33.68 35.69
N SER A 29 -5.47 34.76 36.25
CA SER A 29 -5.24 35.17 37.63
C SER A 29 -5.78 34.11 38.59
N SER A 30 -4.96 33.81 39.60
CA SER A 30 -5.27 33.00 40.76
C SER A 30 -6.53 33.52 41.46
N ALA A 31 -7.61 32.73 41.42
CA ALA A 31 -8.82 32.94 42.20
C ALA A 31 -8.88 31.87 43.31
N ALA A 32 -9.27 32.30 44.50
CA ALA A 32 -9.29 31.53 45.74
C ALA A 32 -10.08 30.21 45.62
N ALA A 33 -9.55 29.17 46.26
CA ALA A 33 -10.03 27.80 46.21
C ALA A 33 -11.47 27.65 46.74
N PRO A 34 -12.39 27.01 45.98
CA PRO A 34 -13.64 26.53 46.52
C PRO A 34 -13.36 25.37 47.48
N THR A 35 -13.77 25.52 48.74
CA THR A 35 -13.52 24.62 49.88
C THR A 35 -14.26 23.28 49.81
N GLY A 36 -14.59 22.79 48.62
CA GLY A 36 -15.25 21.51 48.38
C GLY A 36 -14.94 20.88 47.02
N ALA A 37 -14.02 21.44 46.23
CA ALA A 37 -13.58 20.82 44.97
C ALA A 37 -12.61 19.68 45.29
N GLY A 38 -12.99 18.44 44.93
CA GLY A 38 -12.14 17.26 45.12
C GLY A 38 -10.76 17.43 44.48
N ALA A 39 -9.77 16.70 44.98
CA ALA A 39 -8.39 16.76 44.48
C ALA A 39 -8.36 16.62 42.95
N GLU A 40 -7.66 17.51 42.25
CA GLU A 40 -7.52 17.42 40.79
C GLU A 40 -6.35 16.51 40.41
N CYS A 41 -6.49 15.79 39.29
CA CYS A 41 -5.44 14.93 38.76
C CYS A 41 -4.42 15.76 37.99
N TRP A 42 -3.28 16.08 38.61
CA TRP A 42 -2.19 16.83 37.99
C TRP A 42 -1.19 15.98 37.20
N PHE A 43 -1.42 14.67 37.07
CA PHE A 43 -0.49 13.72 36.45
C PHE A 43 -1.05 13.11 35.18
N GLY A 44 -0.14 12.81 34.24
CA GLY A 44 -0.47 12.21 32.94
C GLY A 44 -1.24 13.16 32.01
N ARG A 45 -1.22 12.88 30.70
CA ARG A 45 -1.93 13.70 29.71
C ARG A 45 -3.43 13.37 29.61
N LYS A 46 -3.82 12.13 29.94
CA LYS A 46 -5.18 11.59 29.75
C LYS A 46 -6.20 12.22 30.70
N HIS A 47 -5.82 12.46 31.95
CA HIS A 47 -6.73 12.90 33.02
C HIS A 47 -6.32 14.23 33.67
N PHE A 48 -5.46 15.01 33.01
CA PHE A 48 -4.94 16.27 33.56
C PHE A 48 -6.07 17.27 33.86
N GLY A 49 -6.10 17.80 35.08
CA GLY A 49 -7.07 18.80 35.54
C GLY A 49 -8.48 18.25 35.80
N ARG A 50 -8.69 16.93 35.69
CA ARG A 50 -9.98 16.30 36.05
C ARG A 50 -10.03 15.99 37.55
N PRO A 51 -11.21 16.08 38.20
CA PRO A 51 -11.34 15.70 39.61
C PRO A 51 -11.08 14.21 39.81
N LEU A 52 -10.29 13.84 40.82
CA LEU A 52 -9.86 12.46 41.07
C LEU A 52 -11.04 11.52 41.31
N SER A 53 -12.15 12.01 41.87
CA SER A 53 -13.39 11.25 42.06
C SER A 53 -13.95 10.74 40.72
N GLN A 54 -13.99 11.60 39.71
CA GLN A 54 -14.46 11.25 38.38
C GLN A 54 -13.50 10.27 37.70
N VAL A 55 -12.18 10.48 37.85
CA VAL A 55 -11.17 9.57 37.29
C VAL A 55 -11.24 8.18 37.94
N ALA A 56 -11.53 8.12 39.25
CA ALA A 56 -11.70 6.87 39.98
C ALA A 56 -12.89 6.04 39.49
N GLU A 57 -13.99 6.71 39.10
CA GLU A 57 -15.18 6.07 38.55
C GLU A 57 -14.96 5.63 37.09
N GLU A 58 -14.40 6.49 36.25
CA GLU A 58 -14.27 6.25 34.81
C GLU A 58 -13.05 5.39 34.43
N ASP A 59 -11.96 5.47 35.18
CA ASP A 59 -10.70 4.77 34.89
C ASP A 59 -10.04 4.21 36.17
N PRO A 60 -10.64 3.19 36.81
CA PRO A 60 -10.08 2.57 38.01
C PRO A 60 -8.66 2.01 37.79
N SER A 61 -8.32 1.65 36.55
CA SER A 61 -7.00 1.13 36.16
C SER A 61 -5.92 2.22 36.26
N TYR A 62 -6.23 3.45 35.81
CA TYR A 62 -5.35 4.60 35.99
C TYR A 62 -5.13 4.96 37.47
N CYS A 63 -6.18 4.92 38.28
CA CYS A 63 -6.05 5.14 39.73
C CYS A 63 -5.19 4.06 40.42
N ARG A 64 -5.32 2.78 40.01
CA ARG A 64 -4.41 1.70 40.43
C ARG A 64 -2.96 1.97 40.01
N TRP A 65 -2.74 2.50 38.81
CA TRP A 65 -1.42 2.93 38.36
C TRP A 65 -0.84 4.07 39.23
N LEU A 66 -1.64 5.10 39.56
CA LEU A 66 -1.22 6.19 40.45
C LEU A 66 -0.79 5.65 41.82
N LEU A 67 -1.62 4.80 42.43
CA LEU A 67 -1.33 4.18 43.74
C LEU A 67 -0.02 3.37 43.72
N ARG A 68 0.29 2.67 42.61
CA ARG A 68 1.56 1.95 42.44
C ARG A 68 2.73 2.93 42.32
N LYS A 69 2.61 3.92 41.45
CA LYS A 69 3.69 4.89 41.21
C LYS A 69 4.03 5.70 42.45
N ALA A 70 3.05 6.02 43.29
CA ALA A 70 3.26 6.73 44.55
C ALA A 70 4.01 5.94 45.63
N LYS A 71 4.25 4.64 45.43
CA LYS A 71 5.10 3.82 46.32
C LYS A 71 6.58 3.86 45.94
N ALA A 72 6.94 4.41 44.78
CA ALA A 72 8.34 4.54 44.40
C ALA A 72 9.03 5.57 45.32
N ALA A 73 10.28 5.31 45.69
CA ALA A 73 11.04 6.16 46.62
C ALA A 73 11.23 7.60 46.09
N ASP A 74 11.19 7.77 44.76
CA ASP A 74 11.34 9.03 44.02
C ASP A 74 10.00 9.65 43.60
N ALA A 75 8.87 9.17 44.15
CA ALA A 75 7.55 9.70 43.80
C ALA A 75 7.39 11.16 44.26
N PRO A 76 7.00 12.10 43.37
CA PRO A 76 6.82 13.51 43.75
C PRO A 76 5.64 13.69 44.71
N SER A 77 5.71 14.71 45.58
CA SER A 77 4.72 14.93 46.66
C SER A 77 3.28 15.00 46.17
N SER A 78 3.02 15.66 45.03
CA SER A 78 1.67 15.73 44.47
C SER A 78 1.12 14.36 44.01
N LEU A 79 1.98 13.41 43.65
CA LEU A 79 1.56 12.04 43.33
C LEU A 79 1.20 11.28 44.61
N GLN A 80 1.95 11.54 45.69
CA GLN A 80 1.67 10.99 47.01
C GLN A 80 0.36 11.54 47.59
N GLU A 81 0.08 12.84 47.38
CA GLU A 81 -1.18 13.49 47.76
C GLU A 81 -2.38 12.87 47.03
N ASN A 82 -2.28 12.70 45.70
CA ASN A 82 -3.32 12.03 44.92
C ASN A 82 -3.52 10.58 45.38
N ALA A 83 -2.43 9.86 45.68
CA ALA A 83 -2.52 8.51 46.21
C ALA A 83 -3.12 8.45 47.62
N ALA A 84 -2.82 9.41 48.48
CA ALA A 84 -3.44 9.53 49.81
C ALA A 84 -4.95 9.80 49.68
N TRP A 85 -5.34 10.70 48.77
CA TRP A 85 -6.74 10.97 48.48
C TRP A 85 -7.47 9.70 48.03
N LEU A 86 -6.91 8.95 47.06
CA LEU A 86 -7.50 7.69 46.57
C LEU A 86 -7.66 6.66 47.68
N ARG A 87 -6.69 6.51 48.58
CA ARG A 87 -6.79 5.58 49.72
C ARG A 87 -7.92 5.96 50.68
N SER A 88 -8.17 7.26 50.86
CA SER A 88 -9.20 7.76 51.77
C SER A 88 -10.60 7.75 51.16
N HIS A 89 -10.74 8.05 49.87
CA HIS A 89 -12.04 8.32 49.24
C HIS A 89 -12.50 7.23 48.26
N ALA A 90 -11.57 6.39 47.79
CA ALA A 90 -11.83 5.23 46.95
C ALA A 90 -11.05 4.01 47.48
N PRO A 91 -11.30 3.59 48.74
CA PRO A 91 -10.53 2.53 49.38
C PRO A 91 -10.66 1.19 48.66
N ASP A 92 -11.77 0.97 47.96
CA ASP A 92 -12.05 -0.21 47.14
C ASP A 92 -11.07 -0.39 45.96
N ILE A 93 -10.55 0.71 45.39
CA ILE A 93 -9.50 0.69 44.35
C ILE A 93 -8.19 0.11 44.90
N GLY A 94 -7.91 0.31 46.20
CA GLY A 94 -6.73 -0.21 46.87
C GLY A 94 -6.92 -1.54 47.59
N ALA A 95 -8.12 -1.81 48.12
CA ALA A 95 -8.40 -2.89 49.06
C ALA A 95 -8.61 -4.27 48.40
N LYS A 96 -9.06 -4.31 47.14
CA LYS A 96 -9.22 -5.59 46.40
C LYS A 96 -7.91 -6.38 46.25
N ARG A 97 -6.75 -5.77 46.52
CA ARG A 97 -5.39 -6.35 46.47
C ARG A 97 -4.98 -7.30 47.59
N HIS A 98 -5.73 -7.50 48.67
CA HIS A 98 -5.24 -8.37 49.76
C HIS A 98 -5.98 -9.69 49.88
N ALA A 99 -7.22 -9.78 49.40
CA ALA A 99 -8.00 -11.02 49.45
C ALA A 99 -7.83 -11.91 48.19
N GLU A 100 -7.55 -11.32 47.02
CA GLU A 100 -7.51 -12.04 45.73
C GLU A 100 -6.09 -12.38 45.24
N THR A 101 -5.08 -11.63 45.69
CA THR A 101 -3.70 -11.71 45.19
C THR A 101 -2.95 -12.97 45.64
N ALA A 102 -3.49 -13.74 46.60
CA ALA A 102 -2.94 -15.04 46.97
C ALA A 102 -3.11 -16.10 45.86
N LYS A 103 -3.92 -15.84 44.82
CA LYS A 103 -4.10 -16.72 43.66
C LYS A 103 -3.79 -16.07 42.30
N GLN A 104 -3.40 -14.80 42.25
CA GLN A 104 -3.17 -14.07 40.99
C GLN A 104 -1.70 -14.15 40.55
N GLY A 105 -1.47 -14.62 39.32
CA GLY A 105 -0.12 -14.73 38.76
C GLY A 105 0.58 -13.37 38.65
N THR A 106 1.84 -13.31 39.05
CA THR A 106 2.68 -12.11 38.93
C THR A 106 3.70 -12.28 37.82
N CYS A 107 3.97 -11.20 37.08
CA CYS A 107 4.92 -11.22 35.96
C CYS A 107 6.37 -11.33 36.42
N VAL A 108 7.16 -12.17 35.74
CA VAL A 108 8.59 -12.43 36.02
C VAL A 108 9.48 -11.56 35.12
N PRO A 109 10.72 -11.25 35.52
CA PRO A 109 11.76 -10.82 34.57
C PRO A 109 11.84 -11.72 33.32
N ALA A 110 11.95 -11.10 32.15
CA ALA A 110 12.58 -11.76 31.01
C ALA A 110 14.10 -11.71 31.22
N GLU A 111 14.75 -12.87 31.34
CA GLU A 111 16.18 -12.96 31.63
C GLU A 111 17.10 -12.70 30.42
N ASN A 112 16.55 -12.50 29.21
CA ASN A 112 17.34 -12.26 28.00
C ASN A 112 16.95 -10.96 27.29
N GLY A 113 17.88 -10.01 27.26
CA GLY A 113 17.72 -8.61 26.83
C GLY A 113 17.52 -8.33 25.34
N GLY A 114 16.60 -9.05 24.68
CA GLY A 114 16.36 -8.92 23.23
C GLY A 114 14.94 -8.62 22.78
N GLN A 115 13.96 -8.44 23.68
CA GLN A 115 12.53 -8.39 23.30
C GLN A 115 11.79 -7.11 23.70
N PRO A 116 10.70 -6.77 22.97
CA PRO A 116 9.98 -5.51 23.11
C PRO A 116 9.13 -5.53 24.38
N GLY A 117 9.67 -4.97 25.46
CA GLY A 117 8.88 -4.74 26.66
C GLY A 117 9.70 -4.05 27.73
N ARG A 118 9.30 -2.84 28.11
CA ARG A 118 9.70 -2.27 29.40
C ARG A 118 9.47 -3.33 30.47
N MET A 119 10.44 -3.55 31.33
CA MET A 119 10.36 -4.41 32.50
C MET A 119 9.05 -4.17 33.28
N GLN A 120 8.08 -5.07 33.12
CA GLN A 120 6.74 -5.01 33.73
C GLN A 120 6.72 -5.73 35.09
N TYR A 121 7.74 -5.48 35.93
CA TYR A 121 7.88 -6.15 37.23
C TYR A 121 6.70 -5.90 38.16
N GLY A 122 6.19 -6.97 38.79
CA GLY A 122 5.18 -6.90 39.83
C GLY A 122 3.83 -6.34 39.35
N ARG A 123 3.59 -6.33 38.04
CA ARG A 123 2.28 -6.02 37.48
C ARG A 123 1.37 -7.24 37.55
N ASP A 124 0.11 -6.96 37.83
CA ASP A 124 -0.97 -7.95 37.84
C ASP A 124 -1.27 -8.37 36.40
N LEU A 125 -1.47 -9.68 36.17
CA LEU A 125 -1.73 -10.20 34.83
C LEU A 125 -3.08 -9.74 34.25
N SER A 126 -4.08 -9.43 35.10
CA SER A 126 -5.36 -8.88 34.64
C SER A 126 -5.19 -7.47 34.10
N ASP A 127 -4.49 -6.61 34.84
CA ASP A 127 -4.13 -5.26 34.36
C ASP A 127 -3.35 -5.37 33.03
N LEU A 128 -2.43 -6.33 32.94
CA LEU A 128 -1.57 -6.49 31.78
C LEU A 128 -2.31 -6.97 30.54
N ALA A 129 -3.28 -7.87 30.69
CA ALA A 129 -4.14 -8.33 29.61
C ALA A 129 -4.93 -7.17 28.97
N GLN A 130 -5.31 -6.17 29.77
CA GLN A 130 -6.02 -4.99 29.28
C GLN A 130 -5.07 -3.93 28.71
N GLU A 131 -3.93 -3.69 29.36
CA GLU A 131 -3.00 -2.62 28.99
C GLU A 131 -2.07 -2.98 27.82
N ASP A 132 -1.62 -4.24 27.74
CA ASP A 132 -0.66 -4.71 26.73
C ASP A 132 -1.00 -6.14 26.26
N PRO A 133 -2.06 -6.30 25.46
CA PRO A 133 -2.46 -7.61 24.94
C PRO A 133 -1.37 -8.24 24.06
N VAL A 134 -0.51 -7.43 23.43
CA VAL A 134 0.62 -7.89 22.61
C VAL A 134 1.62 -8.65 23.48
N TYR A 135 1.97 -8.12 24.65
CA TYR A 135 2.86 -8.80 25.59
C TYR A 135 2.24 -10.09 26.15
N CYS A 136 0.93 -10.08 26.42
CA CYS A 136 0.24 -11.28 26.89
C CYS A 136 0.20 -12.40 25.84
N GLN A 137 -0.03 -12.05 24.57
CA GLN A 137 0.06 -13.01 23.46
C GLN A 137 1.48 -13.54 23.26
N TRP A 138 2.50 -12.72 23.48
CA TRP A 138 3.87 -13.20 23.52
C TRP A 138 4.06 -14.23 24.63
N MET A 139 3.61 -13.97 25.87
CA MET A 139 3.71 -14.94 26.96
C MET A 139 3.02 -16.27 26.64
N LEU A 140 1.80 -16.21 26.08
CA LEU A 140 1.04 -17.41 25.66
C LEU A 140 1.79 -18.25 24.63
N ARG A 141 2.58 -17.63 23.76
CA ARG A 141 3.36 -18.32 22.72
C ARG A 141 4.67 -18.85 23.27
N GLU A 142 5.41 -18.00 23.97
CA GLU A 142 6.70 -18.33 24.55
C GLU A 142 6.57 -19.45 25.59
N ALA A 143 5.46 -19.51 26.33
CA ALA A 143 5.17 -20.60 27.27
C ALA A 143 5.05 -21.99 26.61
N LYS A 144 4.74 -22.07 25.31
CA LYS A 144 4.66 -23.34 24.57
C LYS A 144 6.04 -23.93 24.28
N GLU A 145 7.11 -23.15 24.42
CA GLU A 145 8.44 -23.65 24.18
C GLU A 145 8.86 -24.71 25.19
N PRO A 146 9.61 -25.74 24.77
CA PRO A 146 10.13 -26.77 25.68
C PRO A 146 10.99 -26.19 26.81
N HIS A 147 11.67 -25.09 26.55
CA HIS A 147 12.59 -24.41 27.47
C HIS A 147 11.93 -23.24 28.23
N ALA A 148 10.61 -23.02 28.08
CA ALA A 148 9.91 -21.99 28.82
C ALA A 148 10.00 -22.24 30.33
N SER A 149 10.22 -21.17 31.10
CA SER A 149 10.29 -21.28 32.56
C SER A 149 8.95 -21.74 33.15
N PRO A 150 8.95 -22.51 34.26
CA PRO A 150 7.71 -22.95 34.90
C PRO A 150 6.76 -21.79 35.22
N LYS A 151 7.32 -20.63 35.60
CA LYS A 151 6.52 -19.46 35.94
C LYS A 151 5.90 -18.77 34.72
N LEU A 152 6.59 -18.75 33.58
CA LEU A 152 6.00 -18.27 32.33
C LEU A 152 4.82 -19.14 31.90
N ARG A 153 4.93 -20.47 32.06
CA ARG A 153 3.83 -21.41 31.83
C ARG A 153 2.67 -21.20 32.78
N GLU A 154 2.94 -20.98 34.06
CA GLU A 154 1.90 -20.64 35.06
C GLU A 154 1.16 -19.36 34.68
N ASN A 155 1.89 -18.30 34.31
CA ASN A 155 1.29 -17.04 33.87
C ASN A 155 0.49 -17.20 32.58
N ALA A 156 0.98 -18.01 31.62
CA ALA A 156 0.25 -18.33 30.41
C ALA A 156 -1.04 -19.11 30.69
N ASN A 157 -1.00 -20.12 31.55
CA ASN A 157 -2.20 -20.87 31.96
C ASN A 157 -3.22 -19.95 32.63
N TRP A 158 -2.76 -19.05 33.50
CA TRP A 158 -3.63 -18.04 34.10
C TRP A 158 -4.30 -17.17 33.04
N LEU A 159 -3.57 -16.73 32.01
CA LEU A 159 -4.13 -15.94 30.91
C LEU A 159 -5.13 -16.72 30.06
N LEU A 160 -4.90 -18.03 29.83
CA LEU A 160 -5.84 -18.90 29.14
C LEU A 160 -7.17 -19.02 29.89
N GLU A 161 -7.11 -19.14 31.21
CA GLU A 161 -8.28 -19.27 32.07
C GLU A 161 -9.04 -17.93 32.24
N ASN A 162 -8.31 -16.83 32.42
CA ASN A 162 -8.89 -15.55 32.87
C ASN A 162 -9.02 -14.51 31.75
N ALA A 163 -8.36 -14.68 30.61
CA ALA A 163 -8.38 -13.77 29.49
C ALA A 163 -8.49 -14.51 28.14
N PRO A 164 -9.53 -15.35 27.93
CA PRO A 164 -9.68 -16.16 26.71
C PRO A 164 -9.78 -15.31 25.43
N HIS A 165 -10.28 -14.07 25.54
CA HIS A 165 -10.34 -13.11 24.44
C HIS A 165 -8.97 -12.84 23.81
N LEU A 166 -7.86 -13.03 24.53
CA LEU A 166 -6.51 -12.87 23.98
C LEU A 166 -6.19 -13.93 22.92
N GLN A 167 -6.80 -15.12 22.99
CA GLN A 167 -6.68 -16.14 21.94
C GLN A 167 -7.55 -15.81 20.73
N GLU A 168 -8.77 -15.32 20.98
CA GLU A 168 -9.73 -14.95 19.92
C GLU A 168 -9.27 -13.75 19.09
N GLN A 169 -8.44 -12.87 19.66
CA GLN A 169 -7.91 -11.70 18.96
C GLN A 169 -6.98 -12.05 17.80
N GLY A 170 -6.51 -13.30 17.68
CA GLY A 170 -5.58 -13.72 16.62
C GLY A 170 -4.19 -13.11 16.80
N LEU A 171 -3.31 -13.28 15.80
CA LEU A 171 -1.94 -12.78 15.87
C LEU A 171 -1.90 -11.25 15.79
N LEU A 172 -1.40 -10.57 16.83
CA LEU A 172 -1.18 -9.13 16.82
C LEU A 172 0.22 -8.75 16.31
N VAL A 173 0.33 -7.61 15.63
CA VAL A 173 1.59 -7.05 15.16
C VAL A 173 2.42 -6.52 16.33
N THR A 174 3.66 -6.98 16.46
CA THR A 174 4.51 -6.72 17.64
C THR A 174 5.35 -5.43 17.56
N GLY A 175 5.35 -4.71 16.43
CA GLY A 175 6.16 -3.50 16.26
C GLY A 175 5.74 -2.57 15.12
N GLY A 176 6.40 -1.42 15.05
CA GLY A 176 6.22 -0.45 13.96
C GLY A 176 4.89 0.31 13.96
N LYS A 177 4.52 0.85 12.79
CA LYS A 177 3.32 1.66 12.55
C LYS A 177 2.02 0.92 12.87
N HIS A 178 2.02 -0.40 12.72
CA HIS A 178 0.83 -1.25 12.83
C HIS A 178 0.76 -2.01 14.17
N ARG A 179 1.59 -1.64 15.17
CA ARG A 179 1.64 -2.34 16.46
C ARG A 179 0.26 -2.45 17.11
N GLY A 180 -0.09 -3.66 17.55
CA GLY A 180 -1.34 -3.97 18.24
C GLY A 180 -2.54 -4.19 17.32
N LYS A 181 -2.41 -4.03 16.00
CA LYS A 181 -3.43 -4.45 15.04
C LYS A 181 -3.42 -5.96 14.84
N LYS A 182 -4.58 -6.53 14.49
CA LYS A 182 -4.68 -7.95 14.10
C LYS A 182 -4.04 -8.16 12.73
N MET A 183 -3.36 -9.29 12.55
CA MET A 183 -2.73 -9.61 11.27
C MET A 183 -3.75 -9.73 10.13
N SER A 184 -4.96 -10.22 10.43
CA SER A 184 -6.06 -10.29 9.46
C SER A 184 -6.56 -8.92 9.01
N GLU A 185 -6.66 -7.95 9.92
CA GLU A 185 -7.01 -6.56 9.59
C GLU A 185 -5.90 -5.91 8.77
N LEU A 186 -4.64 -6.11 9.18
CA LEU A 186 -3.47 -5.59 8.48
C LEU A 186 -3.39 -6.12 7.04
N LEU A 187 -3.70 -7.39 6.81
CA LEU A 187 -3.73 -8.01 5.48
C LEU A 187 -4.71 -7.30 4.54
N ALA A 188 -5.88 -6.90 5.05
CA ALA A 188 -6.88 -6.19 4.27
C ALA A 188 -6.51 -4.71 4.03
N GLU A 189 -5.82 -4.07 4.97
CA GLU A 189 -5.49 -2.65 4.91
C GLU A 189 -4.18 -2.33 4.18
N ASP A 190 -3.14 -3.16 4.33
CA ASP A 190 -1.77 -2.86 3.90
C ASP A 190 -1.01 -4.12 3.49
N SER A 191 -1.40 -4.70 2.35
CA SER A 191 -0.74 -5.86 1.75
C SER A 191 0.76 -5.64 1.53
N SER A 192 1.18 -4.41 1.27
CA SER A 192 2.60 -4.05 1.09
C SER A 192 3.42 -4.30 2.34
N TYR A 193 2.85 -4.02 3.53
CA TYR A 193 3.50 -4.32 4.80
C TYR A 193 3.56 -5.82 5.07
N CYS A 194 2.55 -6.59 4.67
CA CYS A 194 2.57 -8.06 4.76
C CYS A 194 3.68 -8.66 3.89
N HIS A 195 3.87 -8.18 2.65
CA HIS A 195 5.02 -8.59 1.84
C HIS A 195 6.36 -8.18 2.44
N TRP A 196 6.42 -7.01 3.11
CA TRP A 196 7.61 -6.63 3.86
C TRP A 196 7.91 -7.62 4.98
N ILE A 197 6.92 -8.02 5.78
CA ILE A 197 7.07 -9.04 6.83
C ILE A 197 7.60 -10.35 6.25
N LEU A 198 6.97 -10.86 5.18
CA LEU A 198 7.39 -12.11 4.53
C LEU A 198 8.84 -12.08 4.07
N ARG A 199 9.31 -10.93 3.57
CA ARG A 199 10.70 -10.74 3.16
C ARG A 199 11.63 -10.61 4.36
N GLU A 200 11.31 -9.72 5.29
CA GLU A 200 12.16 -9.43 6.45
C GLU A 200 12.34 -10.66 7.34
N ALA A 201 11.32 -11.53 7.42
CA ALA A 201 11.38 -12.79 8.16
C ALA A 201 12.39 -13.82 7.60
N GLN A 202 12.80 -13.68 6.33
CA GLN A 202 13.80 -14.56 5.70
C GLN A 202 15.23 -14.19 6.12
N GLU A 203 15.44 -12.98 6.64
CA GLU A 203 16.75 -12.56 7.11
C GLU A 203 17.18 -13.38 8.34
N PRO A 204 18.43 -13.84 8.45
CA PRO A 204 18.90 -14.62 9.60
C PRO A 204 18.75 -13.86 10.94
N SER A 205 18.79 -12.53 10.89
CA SER A 205 18.63 -11.62 12.04
C SER A 205 17.17 -11.34 12.40
N ALA A 206 16.21 -11.89 11.67
CA ALA A 206 14.79 -11.63 11.90
C ALA A 206 14.37 -12.09 13.30
N THR A 207 13.70 -11.17 14.02
CA THR A 207 13.15 -11.49 15.34
C THR A 207 12.13 -12.62 15.23
N ARG A 208 12.00 -13.41 16.31
CA ARG A 208 11.00 -14.49 16.39
C ARG A 208 9.60 -14.01 16.05
N GLY A 209 9.17 -12.88 16.61
CA GLY A 209 7.87 -12.29 16.31
C GLY A 209 7.66 -11.99 14.82
N MET A 210 8.71 -11.61 14.09
CA MET A 210 8.64 -11.43 12.63
C MET A 210 8.41 -12.74 11.89
N LYS A 211 9.10 -13.81 12.31
CA LYS A 211 8.97 -15.15 11.72
C LYS A 211 7.57 -15.71 11.95
N ASP A 212 7.03 -15.58 13.15
CA ASP A 212 5.68 -16.04 13.45
C ASP A 212 4.62 -15.27 12.64
N MET A 213 4.83 -13.96 12.39
CA MET A 213 3.97 -13.17 11.51
C MET A 213 4.05 -13.65 10.05
N ALA A 214 5.24 -13.99 9.56
CA ALA A 214 5.41 -14.53 8.23
C ALA A 214 4.82 -15.94 8.07
N GLU A 215 4.95 -16.79 9.09
CA GLU A 215 4.31 -18.12 9.14
C GLU A 215 2.79 -17.98 9.08
N TRP A 216 2.21 -17.10 9.90
CA TRP A 216 0.78 -16.82 9.85
C TRP A 216 0.33 -16.35 8.45
N LEU A 217 1.07 -15.44 7.82
CA LEU A 217 0.77 -14.96 6.47
C LEU A 217 0.90 -16.07 5.42
N THR A 218 1.84 -16.99 5.61
CA THR A 218 2.02 -18.16 4.74
C THR A 218 0.81 -19.09 4.79
N GLU A 219 0.30 -19.35 5.99
CA GLU A 219 -0.85 -20.24 6.21
C GLU A 219 -2.18 -19.58 5.78
N ASN A 220 -2.37 -18.30 6.10
CA ASN A 220 -3.66 -17.63 5.97
C ASN A 220 -3.79 -16.78 4.70
N ALA A 221 -2.68 -16.46 4.04
CA ALA A 221 -2.65 -15.63 2.85
C ALA A 221 -1.65 -16.18 1.80
N PRO A 222 -1.83 -17.43 1.33
CA PRO A 222 -0.89 -18.06 0.39
C PRO A 222 -0.74 -17.28 -0.93
N HIS A 223 -1.79 -16.54 -1.33
CA HIS A 223 -1.74 -15.63 -2.47
C HIS A 223 -0.62 -14.58 -2.35
N LEU A 224 -0.27 -14.11 -1.14
CA LEU A 224 0.86 -13.20 -0.95
C LEU A 224 2.24 -13.82 -1.27
N GLN A 225 2.35 -15.15 -1.22
CA GLN A 225 3.58 -15.84 -1.65
C GLN A 225 3.63 -16.01 -3.16
N GLU A 226 2.48 -16.19 -3.79
CA GLU A 226 2.36 -16.44 -5.22
C GLU A 226 2.42 -15.13 -6.05
N ASP A 227 1.98 -14.00 -5.47
CA ASP A 227 1.52 -12.85 -6.28
C ASP A 227 2.49 -11.69 -6.50
N GLY A 228 3.77 -11.79 -6.16
CA GLY A 228 4.68 -10.84 -6.80
C GLY A 228 6.10 -10.72 -6.31
N VAL A 229 6.95 -10.47 -7.29
CA VAL A 229 8.27 -9.90 -7.04
C VAL A 229 8.08 -8.40 -6.77
N LEU A 230 8.56 -7.93 -5.62
CA LEU A 230 8.57 -6.49 -5.30
C LEU A 230 9.65 -5.77 -6.09
N ALA A 231 9.39 -4.53 -6.48
CA ALA A 231 10.41 -3.64 -7.03
C ALA A 231 11.48 -3.30 -5.97
N ALA A 232 12.75 -3.40 -6.37
CA ALA A 232 13.89 -3.38 -5.43
C ALA A 232 14.48 -2.00 -5.22
N GLY A 233 14.18 -1.02 -6.08
CA GLY A 233 14.87 0.28 -6.05
C GLY A 233 14.06 1.46 -6.58
N GLY A 234 14.56 2.66 -6.27
CA GLY A 234 13.98 3.93 -6.71
C GLY A 234 12.62 4.24 -6.09
N ARG A 235 11.79 5.01 -6.81
CA ARG A 235 10.48 5.48 -6.32
C ARG A 235 9.44 4.37 -6.12
N HIS A 236 9.70 3.17 -6.62
CA HIS A 236 8.79 2.02 -6.56
C HIS A 236 9.24 0.96 -5.55
N LYS A 237 10.29 1.22 -4.75
CA LYS A 237 10.81 0.25 -3.79
C LYS A 237 9.70 -0.29 -2.88
N GLY A 238 9.51 -1.61 -2.87
CA GLY A 238 8.50 -2.28 -2.05
C GLY A 238 7.09 -2.34 -2.65
N ARG A 239 6.87 -1.82 -3.87
CA ARG A 239 5.62 -2.04 -4.62
C ARG A 239 5.67 -3.36 -5.37
N LEU A 240 4.51 -4.03 -5.49
CA LEU A 240 4.37 -5.26 -6.29
C LEU A 240 4.57 -4.97 -7.77
N LEU A 241 5.30 -5.85 -8.47
CA LEU A 241 5.47 -5.69 -9.91
C LEU A 241 4.16 -5.85 -10.68
N SER A 242 3.21 -6.66 -10.20
CA SER A 242 1.86 -6.77 -10.77
C SER A 242 1.16 -5.42 -10.80
N ASP A 243 1.18 -4.67 -9.70
CA ASP A 243 0.65 -3.30 -9.64
C ASP A 243 1.41 -2.36 -10.58
N LEU A 244 2.73 -2.50 -10.67
CA LEU A 244 3.56 -1.63 -11.50
C LEU A 244 3.38 -1.88 -12.99
N VAL A 245 3.04 -3.10 -13.42
CA VAL A 245 2.70 -3.38 -14.83
C VAL A 245 1.51 -2.53 -15.27
N VAL A 246 0.56 -2.31 -14.35
CA VAL A 246 -0.65 -1.50 -14.56
C VAL A 246 -0.36 0.00 -14.41
N ASP A 247 0.32 0.38 -13.31
CA ASP A 247 0.50 1.77 -12.92
C ASP A 247 1.69 2.48 -13.57
N ASP A 248 2.78 1.77 -13.83
CA ASP A 248 3.99 2.32 -14.44
C ASP A 248 4.70 1.28 -15.34
N PRO A 249 4.11 0.96 -16.51
CA PRO A 249 4.70 0.03 -17.46
C PRO A 249 6.09 0.49 -17.94
N THR A 250 6.37 1.79 -17.91
CA THR A 250 7.69 2.33 -18.27
C THR A 250 8.77 1.90 -17.29
N TYR A 251 8.48 1.87 -15.98
CA TYR A 251 9.41 1.36 -14.98
C TYR A 251 9.64 -0.15 -15.14
N CYS A 252 8.60 -0.93 -15.42
CA CYS A 252 8.74 -2.36 -15.70
C CYS A 252 9.60 -2.62 -16.95
N GLN A 253 9.43 -1.83 -18.01
CA GLN A 253 10.30 -1.92 -19.18
C GLN A 253 11.73 -1.45 -18.92
N TRP A 254 11.92 -0.48 -18.02
CA TRP A 254 13.26 -0.14 -17.53
C TRP A 254 13.90 -1.33 -16.82
N ILE A 255 13.18 -2.04 -15.95
CA ILE A 255 13.67 -3.28 -15.32
C ILE A 255 14.07 -4.30 -16.38
N LEU A 256 13.19 -4.58 -17.35
CA LEU A 256 13.46 -5.56 -18.43
C LEU A 256 14.73 -5.21 -19.22
N ARG A 257 14.91 -3.92 -19.54
CA ARG A 257 16.08 -3.43 -20.28
C ARG A 257 17.35 -3.47 -19.44
N THR A 258 17.29 -2.96 -18.21
CA THR A 258 18.44 -2.92 -17.32
C THR A 258 18.90 -4.32 -16.97
N ALA A 259 17.99 -5.27 -16.73
CA ALA A 259 18.34 -6.66 -16.46
C ALA A 259 19.09 -7.37 -17.60
N GLN A 260 18.95 -6.91 -18.84
CA GLN A 260 19.72 -7.41 -20.00
C GLN A 260 21.15 -6.84 -20.05
N GLU A 261 21.46 -5.80 -19.28
CA GLU A 261 22.81 -5.25 -19.16
C GLU A 261 23.60 -6.10 -18.15
N GLU A 262 24.33 -7.10 -18.66
CA GLU A 262 25.01 -8.16 -17.89
C GLU A 262 25.91 -7.64 -16.76
N GLN A 263 26.57 -6.48 -16.98
CA GLN A 263 27.56 -5.92 -16.06
C GLN A 263 26.98 -5.10 -14.88
N SER A 264 25.69 -4.74 -14.91
CA SER A 264 25.12 -3.79 -13.92
C SER A 264 23.91 -4.34 -13.14
N SER A 265 23.46 -5.54 -13.47
CA SER A 265 22.22 -6.09 -12.92
C SER A 265 22.47 -6.93 -11.68
N GLY A 266 22.20 -6.38 -10.49
CA GLY A 266 22.10 -7.18 -9.27
C GLY A 266 21.05 -8.30 -9.40
N GLY A 267 21.23 -9.41 -8.67
CA GLY A 267 20.35 -10.59 -8.77
C GLY A 267 18.85 -10.28 -8.67
N HIS A 268 18.48 -9.27 -7.87
CA HIS A 268 17.09 -8.81 -7.75
C HIS A 268 16.49 -8.26 -9.06
N LEU A 269 17.24 -7.49 -9.85
CA LEU A 269 16.73 -6.96 -11.13
C LEU A 269 16.49 -8.08 -12.13
N ARG A 270 17.33 -9.12 -12.14
CA ARG A 270 17.15 -10.30 -12.99
C ARG A 270 15.91 -11.10 -12.57
N ALA A 271 15.69 -11.30 -11.27
CA ALA A 271 14.49 -11.95 -10.77
C ALA A 271 13.22 -11.16 -11.13
N GLN A 272 13.25 -9.83 -11.00
CA GLN A 272 12.17 -8.93 -11.42
C GLN A 272 11.90 -9.03 -12.93
N ALA A 273 12.95 -9.01 -13.75
CA ALA A 273 12.80 -9.14 -15.19
C ALA A 273 12.26 -10.51 -15.61
N ALA A 274 12.71 -11.59 -14.98
CA ALA A 274 12.18 -12.93 -15.24
C ALA A 274 10.69 -13.02 -14.89
N TRP A 275 10.28 -12.43 -13.76
CA TRP A 275 8.87 -12.34 -13.39
C TRP A 275 8.06 -11.55 -14.41
N LEU A 276 8.56 -10.39 -14.85
CA LEU A 276 7.90 -9.56 -15.86
C LEU A 276 7.81 -10.27 -17.22
N GLN A 277 8.82 -11.02 -17.63
CA GLN A 277 8.80 -11.80 -18.87
C GLN A 277 7.73 -12.90 -18.83
N LYS A 278 7.57 -13.55 -17.67
CA LYS A 278 6.57 -14.61 -17.48
C LYS A 278 5.14 -14.06 -17.40
N ASN A 279 4.94 -12.99 -16.64
CA ASN A 279 3.59 -12.52 -16.26
C ASN A 279 3.10 -11.32 -17.07
N ALA A 280 4.01 -10.57 -17.71
CA ALA A 280 3.69 -9.41 -18.53
C ALA A 280 4.45 -9.42 -19.86
N PRO A 281 4.33 -10.48 -20.69
CA PRO A 281 5.07 -10.62 -21.95
C PRO A 281 4.81 -9.46 -22.92
N HIS A 282 3.62 -8.85 -22.86
CA HIS A 282 3.25 -7.66 -23.65
C HIS A 282 4.20 -6.47 -23.42
N LEU A 283 4.89 -6.38 -22.28
CA LEU A 283 5.89 -5.33 -22.03
C LEU A 283 7.17 -5.51 -22.85
N LYS A 284 7.46 -6.73 -23.33
CA LYS A 284 8.62 -7.03 -24.19
C LYS A 284 8.37 -6.58 -25.64
N GLU A 285 7.14 -6.70 -26.11
CA GLU A 285 6.79 -6.52 -27.53
C GLU A 285 6.78 -5.06 -27.96
N VAL A 286 6.62 -4.15 -27.02
CA VAL A 286 6.38 -2.74 -27.29
C VAL A 286 7.48 -1.88 -26.66
N PRO A 287 8.51 -1.45 -27.43
CA PRO A 287 9.51 -0.55 -26.90
C PRO A 287 8.89 0.81 -26.56
N VAL A 288 9.46 1.49 -25.56
CA VAL A 288 9.16 2.90 -25.27
C VAL A 288 10.31 3.79 -25.72
N VAL A 289 9.94 4.98 -26.19
CA VAL A 289 10.91 6.01 -26.56
C VAL A 289 11.65 6.48 -25.31
N SER A 290 12.95 6.19 -25.21
CA SER A 290 13.78 6.65 -24.08
C SER A 290 14.62 7.89 -24.39
N LEU A 291 14.44 8.47 -25.58
CA LEU A 291 15.10 9.71 -26.00
C LEU A 291 14.61 10.90 -25.17
N ARG A 292 15.46 11.92 -25.03
CA ARG A 292 15.06 13.24 -24.49
C ARG A 292 14.24 13.99 -25.54
N SER A 293 13.06 13.46 -25.88
CA SER A 293 12.10 14.08 -26.80
C SER A 293 10.75 14.28 -26.09
N ALA A 294 9.81 14.93 -26.78
CA ALA A 294 8.43 15.06 -26.31
C ALA A 294 7.76 13.69 -26.06
N HIS A 295 8.25 12.64 -26.72
CA HIS A 295 7.71 11.28 -26.66
C HIS A 295 8.36 10.41 -25.59
N LYS A 296 9.20 10.96 -24.69
CA LYS A 296 9.87 10.16 -23.65
C LYS A 296 8.87 9.37 -22.80
N GLY A 297 9.07 8.04 -22.73
CA GLY A 297 8.22 7.09 -22.01
C GLY A 297 7.01 6.60 -22.81
N VAL A 298 6.70 7.22 -23.95
CA VAL A 298 5.56 6.82 -24.78
C VAL A 298 5.91 5.55 -25.56
N PRO A 299 5.01 4.54 -25.59
CA PRO A 299 5.16 3.36 -26.44
C PRO A 299 5.38 3.73 -27.91
N VAL A 300 6.35 3.12 -28.58
CA VAL A 300 6.65 3.40 -29.99
C VAL A 300 5.41 3.24 -30.91
N PRO A 301 4.55 2.21 -30.78
CA PRO A 301 3.30 2.13 -31.55
C PRO A 301 2.39 3.35 -31.39
N GLN A 302 2.34 3.92 -30.19
CA GLN A 302 1.55 5.12 -29.93
C GLN A 302 2.20 6.35 -30.58
N VAL A 303 3.53 6.43 -30.61
CA VAL A 303 4.21 7.50 -31.33
C VAL A 303 3.98 7.38 -32.83
N VAL A 304 3.95 6.15 -33.38
CA VAL A 304 3.56 5.93 -34.80
C VAL A 304 2.15 6.44 -35.07
N ALA A 305 1.20 6.25 -34.15
CA ALA A 305 -0.15 6.76 -34.31
C ALA A 305 -0.27 8.28 -34.14
N GLU A 306 0.42 8.86 -33.17
CA GLU A 306 0.28 10.29 -32.82
C GLU A 306 1.16 11.22 -33.66
N ASP A 307 2.38 10.78 -33.96
CA ASP A 307 3.43 11.54 -34.64
C ASP A 307 4.29 10.63 -35.57
N PRO A 308 3.67 10.09 -36.63
CA PRO A 308 4.36 9.23 -37.59
C PRO A 308 5.52 9.93 -38.32
N ARG A 309 5.49 11.26 -38.45
CA ARG A 309 6.61 12.04 -39.02
C ARG A 309 7.87 11.94 -38.17
N TRP A 310 7.74 11.95 -36.84
CA TRP A 310 8.86 11.68 -35.95
C TRP A 310 9.42 10.27 -36.15
N CYS A 311 8.55 9.27 -36.36
CA CYS A 311 8.97 7.90 -36.65
C CYS A 311 9.71 7.79 -38.00
N SER A 312 9.22 8.45 -39.06
CA SER A 312 9.94 8.52 -40.34
C SER A 312 11.30 9.22 -40.20
N PHE A 313 11.39 10.28 -39.39
CA PHE A 313 12.67 10.90 -39.05
C PHE A 313 13.62 9.91 -38.37
N VAL A 314 13.12 9.12 -37.40
CA VAL A 314 13.90 8.09 -36.70
C VAL A 314 14.44 7.04 -37.67
N LEU A 315 13.60 6.57 -38.61
CA LEU A 315 13.96 5.57 -39.61
C LEU A 315 15.03 6.05 -40.60
N ARG A 316 15.06 7.35 -40.92
CA ARG A 316 16.03 7.96 -41.85
C ARG A 316 17.39 8.24 -41.23
N GLN A 317 17.56 8.12 -39.92
CA GLN A 317 18.89 8.27 -39.32
C GLN A 317 19.70 6.98 -39.55
N GLU A 318 20.81 7.11 -40.27
CA GLU A 318 21.75 6.01 -40.50
C GLU A 318 22.44 5.59 -39.19
N GLU A 319 22.80 6.57 -38.35
CA GLU A 319 23.46 6.33 -37.07
C GLU A 319 22.53 6.57 -35.87
N ALA A 320 22.45 5.58 -34.99
CA ALA A 320 21.68 5.70 -33.76
C ALA A 320 22.40 6.57 -32.73
N ARG A 321 21.81 7.73 -32.39
CA ARG A 321 22.37 8.67 -31.40
C ARG A 321 22.37 8.13 -29.96
N SER A 322 21.68 7.03 -29.70
CA SER A 322 21.64 6.35 -28.41
C SER A 322 21.11 4.92 -28.57
N ARG A 323 21.37 4.04 -27.59
CA ARG A 323 20.80 2.69 -27.57
C ARG A 323 19.27 2.69 -27.66
N GLY A 324 18.60 3.59 -26.95
CA GLY A 324 17.15 3.72 -27.01
C GLY A 324 16.62 4.14 -28.39
N PHE A 325 17.41 4.94 -29.11
CA PHE A 325 17.12 5.29 -30.49
C PHE A 325 17.27 4.08 -31.41
N ALA A 326 18.35 3.31 -31.25
CA ALA A 326 18.59 2.09 -32.04
C ALA A 326 17.42 1.10 -31.89
N ILE A 327 16.98 0.84 -30.65
CA ILE A 327 15.87 -0.07 -30.35
C ILE A 327 14.57 0.41 -31.01
N ALA A 328 14.27 1.72 -30.92
CA ALA A 328 13.08 2.26 -31.57
C ALA A 328 13.16 2.18 -33.10
N ALA A 329 14.32 2.50 -33.69
CA ALA A 329 14.52 2.43 -35.13
C ALA A 329 14.45 0.99 -35.66
N GLU A 330 15.06 0.03 -34.97
CA GLU A 330 14.98 -1.40 -35.30
C GLU A 330 13.54 -1.90 -35.28
N TRP A 331 12.80 -1.61 -34.20
CA TRP A 331 11.39 -1.98 -34.09
C TRP A 331 10.54 -1.32 -35.19
N LEU A 332 10.79 -0.05 -35.51
CA LEU A 332 10.09 0.65 -36.59
C LEU A 332 10.38 0.03 -37.96
N ARG A 333 11.62 -0.39 -38.23
CA ARG A 333 11.97 -1.08 -39.49
C ARG A 333 11.25 -2.43 -39.60
N GLU A 334 11.10 -3.13 -38.49
CA GLU A 334 10.42 -4.43 -38.45
C GLU A 334 8.90 -4.28 -38.58
N LYS A 335 8.29 -3.35 -37.84
CA LYS A 335 6.84 -3.25 -37.70
C LYS A 335 6.16 -2.22 -38.60
N ALA A 336 6.88 -1.18 -39.00
CA ALA A 336 6.37 -0.04 -39.76
C ALA A 336 7.28 0.39 -40.94
N PRO A 337 7.81 -0.54 -41.77
CA PRO A 337 8.66 -0.17 -42.90
C PRO A 337 7.97 0.80 -43.87
N GLU A 338 6.64 0.75 -43.98
CA GLU A 338 5.84 1.62 -44.84
C GLU A 338 5.97 3.13 -44.51
N LEU A 339 6.44 3.49 -43.31
CA LEU A 339 6.71 4.89 -42.94
C LEU A 339 7.85 5.54 -43.75
N LEU A 340 8.70 4.75 -44.40
CA LEU A 340 9.77 5.25 -45.28
C LEU A 340 9.23 5.59 -46.67
N GLU A 341 8.22 4.88 -47.12
CA GLU A 341 7.67 4.98 -48.47
C GLU A 341 6.50 5.97 -48.56
N ALA A 342 5.84 6.25 -47.43
CA ALA A 342 4.71 7.17 -47.37
C ALA A 342 5.08 8.58 -47.89
N GLN A 343 4.34 9.04 -48.90
CA GLN A 343 4.60 10.28 -49.63
C GLN A 343 3.75 11.44 -49.13
N ASP A 344 2.54 11.16 -48.66
CA ASP A 344 1.58 12.17 -48.26
C ASP A 344 1.02 11.97 -46.84
N ASP A 345 0.30 12.98 -46.36
CA ASP A 345 -0.29 12.98 -45.02
C ASP A 345 -1.44 11.97 -44.86
N ALA A 346 -2.07 11.53 -45.97
CA ALA A 346 -3.17 10.58 -45.94
C ALA A 346 -2.64 9.15 -45.72
N GLU A 347 -1.59 8.75 -46.42
CA GLU A 347 -0.89 7.47 -46.20
C GLU A 347 -0.34 7.39 -44.78
N ILE A 348 0.31 8.47 -44.33
CA ILE A 348 0.82 8.61 -42.96
C ILE A 348 -0.30 8.43 -41.92
N ALA A 349 -1.47 9.04 -42.14
CA ALA A 349 -2.61 8.89 -41.25
C ALA A 349 -3.18 7.47 -41.24
N GLN A 350 -3.22 6.78 -42.40
CA GLN A 350 -3.64 5.39 -42.49
C GLN A 350 -2.72 4.45 -41.70
N ILE A 351 -1.40 4.67 -41.77
CA ILE A 351 -0.43 3.92 -40.95
C ILE A 351 -0.72 4.14 -39.47
N GLY A 352 -0.89 5.40 -39.05
CA GLY A 352 -1.21 5.71 -37.66
C GLY A 352 -2.50 5.02 -37.18
N GLN A 353 -3.54 4.99 -38.02
CA GLN A 353 -4.80 4.30 -37.72
C GLN A 353 -4.65 2.77 -37.63
N LYS A 354 -3.82 2.16 -38.49
CA LYS A 354 -3.47 0.73 -38.43
C LYS A 354 -2.83 0.39 -37.08
N PHE A 355 -1.85 1.19 -36.64
CA PHE A 355 -1.19 1.00 -35.35
C PHE A 355 -2.14 1.20 -34.17
N PHE A 356 -3.03 2.20 -34.25
CA PHE A 356 -4.05 2.39 -33.22
C PHE A 356 -4.97 1.16 -33.10
N LYS A 357 -5.45 0.60 -34.22
CA LYS A 357 -6.30 -0.60 -34.19
C LYS A 357 -5.59 -1.82 -33.59
N GLN A 358 -4.31 -1.99 -33.88
CA GLN A 358 -3.54 -3.15 -33.44
C GLN A 358 -3.03 -3.02 -31.99
N TYR A 359 -2.63 -1.82 -31.58
CA TYR A 359 -1.91 -1.59 -30.32
C TYR A 359 -2.61 -0.63 -29.36
N GLY A 360 -3.82 -0.16 -29.66
CA GLY A 360 -4.53 0.87 -28.88
C GLY A 360 -4.68 0.53 -27.39
N GLN A 361 -4.78 -0.76 -27.05
CA GLN A 361 -4.83 -1.22 -25.66
C GLN A 361 -3.55 -0.93 -24.85
N HIS A 362 -2.41 -0.75 -25.52
CA HIS A 362 -1.11 -0.44 -24.92
C HIS A 362 -0.81 1.06 -24.89
N PHE A 363 -1.67 1.89 -25.48
CA PHE A 363 -1.44 3.34 -25.49
C PHE A 363 -1.62 3.89 -24.09
N VAL A 364 -0.83 4.90 -23.73
CA VAL A 364 -0.86 5.55 -22.43
C VAL A 364 -1.42 6.96 -22.53
N VAL A 365 -2.11 7.41 -21.48
CA VAL A 365 -2.54 8.81 -21.36
C VAL A 365 -1.30 9.69 -21.11
N ARG A 366 -1.11 10.75 -21.89
CA ARG A 366 0.13 11.57 -21.83
C ARG A 366 0.06 12.74 -20.85
N SER A 367 -1.14 13.13 -20.43
CA SER A 367 -1.39 14.32 -19.60
C SER A 367 -2.40 14.06 -18.47
N GLY A 368 -2.45 14.96 -17.49
CA GLY A 368 -3.44 14.92 -16.41
C GLY A 368 -3.20 13.85 -15.34
N LYS A 369 -4.24 13.57 -14.55
CA LYS A 369 -4.25 12.64 -13.40
C LYS A 369 -3.89 11.19 -13.80
N HIS A 370 -4.21 10.80 -15.03
CA HIS A 370 -3.98 9.44 -15.54
C HIS A 370 -2.68 9.31 -16.33
N ARG A 371 -1.79 10.30 -16.26
CA ARG A 371 -0.52 10.30 -17.02
C ARG A 371 0.26 8.98 -16.81
N MET A 372 0.65 8.37 -17.92
CA MET A 372 1.33 7.08 -18.07
C MET A 372 0.52 5.82 -17.76
N LYS A 373 -0.76 5.92 -17.38
CA LYS A 373 -1.66 4.77 -17.33
C LYS A 373 -2.09 4.37 -18.73
N THR A 374 -2.24 3.07 -18.98
CA THR A 374 -2.74 2.59 -20.27
C THR A 374 -4.22 2.92 -20.44
N PHE A 375 -4.68 3.05 -21.69
CA PHE A 375 -6.07 3.31 -22.00
C PHE A 375 -7.00 2.26 -21.37
N ALA A 376 -6.65 0.98 -21.49
CA ALA A 376 -7.42 -0.12 -20.87
C ALA A 376 -7.59 0.04 -19.36
N VAL A 377 -6.53 0.47 -18.65
CA VAL A 377 -6.56 0.68 -17.20
C VAL A 377 -7.43 1.88 -16.84
N VAL A 378 -7.32 2.98 -17.58
CA VAL A 378 -8.13 4.18 -17.30
C VAL A 378 -9.61 3.93 -17.55
N VAL A 379 -9.96 3.17 -18.58
CA VAL A 379 -11.36 2.77 -18.84
C VAL A 379 -11.95 1.99 -17.67
N LYS A 380 -11.15 1.10 -17.07
CA LYS A 380 -11.58 0.30 -15.92
C LYS A 380 -11.67 1.12 -14.62
N ASP A 381 -10.67 1.97 -14.38
CA ASP A 381 -10.48 2.61 -13.07
C ASP A 381 -11.24 3.93 -12.89
N ASP A 382 -11.53 4.68 -13.96
CA ASP A 382 -12.09 6.04 -13.87
C ASP A 382 -13.13 6.34 -14.97
N PRO A 383 -14.38 5.82 -14.84
CA PRO A 383 -15.43 6.03 -15.84
C PRO A 383 -15.81 7.52 -16.02
N LYS A 384 -15.59 8.36 -15.01
CA LYS A 384 -15.82 9.81 -15.14
C LYS A 384 -14.83 10.45 -16.11
N PHE A 385 -13.57 10.01 -16.09
CA PHE A 385 -12.58 10.46 -17.07
C PHE A 385 -12.93 9.98 -18.49
N VAL A 386 -13.52 8.79 -18.62
CA VAL A 386 -14.02 8.27 -19.91
C VAL A 386 -15.12 9.17 -20.48
N GLU A 387 -16.13 9.51 -19.68
CA GLU A 387 -17.21 10.42 -20.10
C GLU A 387 -16.66 11.78 -20.52
N TRP A 388 -15.76 12.36 -19.73
CA TRP A 388 -15.10 13.63 -20.07
C TRP A 388 -14.35 13.53 -21.40
N ALA A 389 -13.57 12.46 -21.62
CA ALA A 389 -12.81 12.32 -22.85
C ALA A 389 -13.70 12.16 -24.10
N LEU A 390 -14.82 11.42 -23.98
CA LEU A 390 -15.82 11.33 -25.05
C LEU A 390 -16.44 12.68 -25.36
N GLN A 391 -16.78 13.48 -24.35
CA GLN A 391 -17.27 14.86 -24.53
C GLN A 391 -16.23 15.77 -25.18
N GLN A 392 -14.94 15.62 -24.84
CA GLN A 392 -13.88 16.40 -25.48
C GLN A 392 -13.67 16.01 -26.95
N SER A 393 -13.97 14.78 -27.33
CA SER A 393 -13.77 14.30 -28.70
C SER A 393 -14.77 14.88 -29.71
N THR A 394 -15.92 15.40 -29.24
CA THR A 394 -16.92 16.06 -30.09
C THR A 394 -16.65 17.55 -30.30
N SER A 395 -15.69 18.13 -29.57
CA SER A 395 -15.29 19.53 -29.72
C SER A 395 -14.12 19.65 -30.68
N ASP A 396 -14.36 20.18 -31.88
CA ASP A 396 -13.34 20.34 -32.94
C ASP A 396 -12.16 21.26 -32.56
N ALA A 397 -12.31 22.10 -31.53
CA ALA A 397 -11.30 23.08 -31.17
C ALA A 397 -10.25 22.52 -30.17
N GLY A 398 -9.11 22.08 -30.69
CA GLY A 398 -7.85 22.02 -29.93
C GLY A 398 -7.69 20.86 -28.94
N CYS A 399 -8.49 19.80 -29.06
CA CYS A 399 -8.31 18.62 -28.21
C CYS A 399 -6.95 17.94 -28.50
N ASN A 400 -6.28 17.50 -27.44
CA ASN A 400 -5.02 16.78 -27.56
C ASN A 400 -5.26 15.44 -28.32
N LYS A 401 -4.49 15.16 -29.38
CA LYS A 401 -4.58 13.91 -30.14
C LYS A 401 -4.61 12.66 -29.26
N ASN A 402 -3.88 12.65 -28.14
CA ASN A 402 -3.88 11.53 -27.20
C ASN A 402 -5.26 11.27 -26.59
N ILE A 403 -6.03 12.33 -26.28
CA ILE A 403 -7.40 12.22 -25.77
C ILE A 403 -8.36 11.78 -26.86
N GLN A 404 -8.16 12.22 -28.10
CA GLN A 404 -8.93 11.74 -29.25
C GLN A 404 -8.74 10.23 -29.47
N PHE A 405 -7.51 9.73 -29.41
CA PHE A 405 -7.24 8.29 -29.47
C PHE A 405 -7.86 7.53 -28.29
N PHE A 406 -7.83 8.11 -27.08
CA PHE A 406 -8.47 7.51 -25.92
C PHE A 406 -9.99 7.39 -26.10
N ALA A 407 -10.66 8.45 -26.57
CA ALA A 407 -12.09 8.45 -26.87
C ALA A 407 -12.46 7.46 -27.99
N ALA A 408 -11.63 7.38 -29.04
CA ALA A 408 -11.79 6.38 -30.09
C ALA A 408 -11.65 4.94 -29.56
N PHE A 409 -10.73 4.72 -28.61
CA PHE A 409 -10.48 3.40 -28.01
C PHE A 409 -11.68 2.96 -27.18
N VAL A 410 -12.23 3.88 -26.37
CA VAL A 410 -13.47 3.66 -25.60
C VAL A 410 -14.62 3.28 -26.54
N SER A 411 -14.80 4.04 -27.61
CA SER A 411 -15.88 3.81 -28.58
C SER A 411 -15.75 2.44 -29.27
N GLN A 412 -14.52 2.02 -29.58
CA GLN A 412 -14.25 0.70 -30.14
C GLN A 412 -14.53 -0.43 -29.15
N GLN A 413 -14.14 -0.28 -27.87
CA GLN A 413 -14.42 -1.26 -26.81
C GLN A 413 -15.93 -1.45 -26.61
N SER A 414 -16.70 -0.37 -26.51
CA SER A 414 -18.16 -0.46 -26.37
C SER A 414 -18.84 -1.11 -27.58
N SER A 415 -18.32 -0.88 -28.78
CA SER A 415 -18.80 -1.53 -30.01
C SER A 415 -18.47 -3.03 -30.02
N GLN A 416 -17.33 -3.41 -29.48
CA GLN A 416 -16.91 -4.81 -29.40
C GLN A 416 -17.69 -5.58 -28.33
N GLU A 417 -17.93 -4.96 -27.17
CA GLU A 417 -18.76 -5.54 -26.09
C GLU A 417 -20.20 -5.78 -26.54
N THR A 418 -20.80 -4.84 -27.29
CA THR A 418 -22.14 -5.02 -27.84
C THR A 418 -22.16 -6.15 -28.88
N ALA A 419 -21.19 -6.19 -29.79
CA ALA A 419 -21.07 -7.28 -30.77
C ALA A 419 -20.88 -8.66 -30.12
N ASP A 420 -20.07 -8.74 -29.06
CA ASP A 420 -19.85 -9.98 -28.31
C ASP A 420 -21.06 -10.38 -27.48
N SER A 421 -21.82 -9.42 -26.95
CA SER A 421 -23.12 -9.67 -26.32
C SER A 421 -24.11 -10.30 -27.32
N PHE A 422 -24.24 -9.72 -28.51
CA PHE A 422 -25.08 -10.29 -29.58
C PHE A 422 -24.66 -11.70 -29.98
N LYS A 423 -23.36 -11.99 -30.08
CA LYS A 423 -22.87 -13.34 -30.38
C LYS A 423 -23.24 -14.34 -29.26
N ARG A 424 -23.13 -13.94 -27.99
CA ARG A 424 -23.52 -14.80 -26.85
C ARG A 424 -25.03 -15.08 -26.85
N GLU A 425 -25.84 -14.08 -27.15
CA GLU A 425 -27.30 -14.24 -27.30
C GLU A 425 -27.63 -15.16 -28.48
N ALA A 426 -26.98 -14.99 -29.63
CA ALA A 426 -27.18 -15.84 -30.80
C ALA A 426 -26.83 -17.31 -30.53
N VAL A 427 -25.73 -17.58 -29.81
CA VAL A 427 -25.36 -18.94 -29.38
C VAL A 427 -26.40 -19.54 -28.43
N THR A 428 -26.89 -18.73 -27.48
CA THR A 428 -27.92 -19.15 -26.52
C THR A 428 -29.24 -19.47 -27.21
N PHE A 429 -29.64 -18.63 -28.18
CA PHE A 429 -30.81 -18.85 -29.02
C PHE A 429 -30.68 -20.14 -29.85
N HIS A 430 -29.54 -20.37 -30.51
CA HIS A 430 -29.29 -21.61 -31.27
C HIS A 430 -29.35 -22.86 -30.39
N LYS A 431 -28.80 -22.81 -29.17
CA LYS A 431 -28.90 -23.92 -28.19
C LYS A 431 -30.37 -24.19 -27.83
N LYS A 432 -31.16 -23.15 -27.57
CA LYS A 432 -32.59 -23.26 -27.25
C LYS A 432 -33.39 -23.86 -28.41
N VAL A 433 -33.14 -23.41 -29.64
CA VAL A 433 -33.79 -23.95 -30.85
C VAL A 433 -33.44 -25.42 -31.07
N ARG A 434 -32.16 -25.81 -30.89
CA ARG A 434 -31.75 -27.23 -30.96
C ARG A 434 -32.46 -28.07 -29.90
N HIS A 435 -32.60 -27.56 -28.68
CA HIS A 435 -33.25 -28.30 -27.60
C HIS A 435 -34.75 -28.51 -27.85
N VAL A 436 -35.44 -27.48 -28.35
CA VAL A 436 -36.86 -27.59 -28.76
C VAL A 436 -37.03 -28.57 -29.92
N ARG A 437 -36.13 -28.54 -30.91
CA ARG A 437 -36.18 -29.48 -32.05
C ARG A 437 -35.96 -30.92 -31.58
N ALA A 438 -34.97 -31.16 -30.72
CA ALA A 438 -34.71 -32.48 -30.16
C ALA A 438 -35.91 -33.02 -29.36
N ARG A 439 -36.57 -32.16 -28.58
CA ARG A 439 -37.78 -32.53 -27.83
C ARG A 439 -38.94 -32.90 -28.75
N LYS A 440 -39.19 -32.12 -29.80
CA LYS A 440 -40.22 -32.43 -30.80
C LYS A 440 -39.94 -33.75 -31.53
N THR A 441 -38.67 -34.02 -31.87
CA THR A 441 -38.29 -35.30 -32.50
C THR A 441 -38.53 -36.48 -31.56
N ALA A 442 -38.20 -36.33 -30.27
CA ALA A 442 -38.44 -37.38 -29.27
C ALA A 442 -39.94 -37.65 -29.05
N GLU A 443 -40.76 -36.60 -28.97
CA GLU A 443 -42.22 -36.72 -28.85
C GLU A 443 -42.84 -37.41 -30.09
N SER A 444 -42.35 -37.12 -31.30
CA SER A 444 -42.81 -37.78 -32.52
C SER A 444 -42.37 -39.25 -32.65
N SER A 445 -41.32 -39.69 -31.96
CA SER A 445 -40.89 -41.09 -31.98
C SER A 445 -41.59 -41.96 -30.93
N ALA A 446 -42.26 -41.35 -29.96
CA ALA A 446 -42.95 -42.04 -28.87
C ALA A 446 -44.45 -42.24 -29.14
N ALA A 447 -45.02 -41.49 -30.10
CA ALA A 447 -46.36 -41.68 -30.64
C ALA A 447 -46.31 -42.61 -31.86
#